data_AF-A0A4Y2WNI4-F1
#
_entry.id   AF-A0A4Y2WNI4-F1
#
_cell.length_a   1.000
_cell.length_b   1.000
_cell.length_c   1.000
_cell.angle_alpha   90.00
_cell.angle_beta   90.00
_cell.angle_gamma   90.00
#
_symmetry.space_group_name_H-M   'P 1'
#
loop_
_entity.id
_entity.type
_entity.pdbx_description
1 polymer ?
#
loop_
_entity_poly.entity_id
_entity_poly.type
_entity_poly.pdbx_seq_one_letter_code
_entity_poly.pdbx_strand_id
1 'polypeptide(L)'
;MEPYLTGTRMFEHFLDTTFPNLWIRRGGPIAWPPRSPDDTPLDFFFWGYVRNKVYSREIRVVEDLRASITAAVSTVTTEILQRTWLELDYRLDIPRATKGAHVEVH
;
A
#
# COMPACT_ATOMS: atom_id res chain seq x y z
N MET A 1 -11.27 -12.41 -34.93
CA MET A 1 -11.43 -10.95 -34.72
C MET A 1 -11.14 -10.70 -33.25
N GLU A 2 -9.91 -10.32 -32.93
CA GLU A 2 -9.47 -9.97 -31.57
C GLU A 2 -9.78 -8.48 -31.34
N PRO A 3 -10.66 -8.10 -30.39
CA PRO A 3 -10.99 -6.72 -30.16
C PRO A 3 -9.87 -6.08 -29.33
N TYR A 4 -9.27 -5.04 -29.90
CA TYR A 4 -8.30 -4.13 -29.30
C TYR A 4 -8.63 -3.85 -27.83
N LEU A 5 -7.91 -4.51 -26.92
CA LEU A 5 -8.05 -4.28 -25.49
C LEU A 5 -7.48 -2.90 -25.18
N THR A 6 -8.32 -1.97 -24.73
CA THR A 6 -7.90 -0.66 -24.21
C THR A 6 -6.80 -0.87 -23.15
N GLY A 7 -5.80 0.03 -23.06
CA GLY A 7 -4.64 -0.16 -22.17
C GLY A 7 -4.96 -0.56 -20.73
N THR A 8 -6.11 -0.14 -20.22
CA THR A 8 -6.67 -0.52 -18.91
C THR A 8 -6.94 -2.03 -18.77
N ARG A 9 -7.47 -2.68 -19.82
CA ARG A 9 -7.76 -4.13 -19.82
C ARG A 9 -6.50 -4.99 -19.93
N MET A 10 -5.48 -4.50 -20.65
CA MET A 10 -4.18 -5.18 -20.69
C MET A 10 -3.50 -5.16 -19.32
N PHE A 11 -3.59 -4.04 -18.60
CA PHE A 11 -3.05 -3.92 -17.25
C PHE A 11 -3.79 -4.81 -16.25
N GLU A 12 -5.12 -4.85 -16.30
CA GLU A 12 -5.93 -5.78 -15.49
C GLU A 12 -5.53 -7.23 -15.74
N HIS A 13 -5.43 -7.64 -17.01
CA HIS A 13 -5.02 -9.00 -17.38
C HIS A 13 -3.61 -9.36 -16.88
N PHE A 14 -2.66 -8.42 -16.97
CA PHE A 14 -1.32 -8.60 -16.43
C PHE A 14 -1.36 -8.81 -14.90
N LEU A 15 -2.16 -8.01 -14.18
CA LEU A 15 -2.29 -8.14 -12.73
C LEU A 15 -3.01 -9.43 -12.32
N ASP A 16 -4.05 -9.84 -13.04
CA ASP A 16 -4.72 -11.12 -12.80
C ASP A 16 -3.78 -12.31 -12.99
N THR A 17 -2.87 -12.22 -13.97
CA THR A 17 -1.87 -13.27 -14.25
C THR A 17 -0.73 -13.27 -13.23
N THR A 18 -0.23 -12.08 -12.86
CA THR A 18 0.98 -11.95 -12.02
C THR A 18 0.66 -12.00 -10.53
N PHE A 19 -0.52 -11.51 -10.14
CA PHE A 19 -0.95 -11.32 -8.75
C PHE A 19 -2.42 -11.75 -8.58
N PRO A 20 -2.77 -13.02 -8.83
CA PRO A 20 -4.15 -13.48 -8.83
C PRO A 20 -4.81 -13.23 -7.47
N ASN A 21 -5.95 -12.52 -7.47
CA ASN A 21 -6.71 -12.11 -6.28
C ASN A 21 -5.96 -11.23 -5.26
N LEU A 22 -4.79 -10.68 -5.62
CA LEU A 22 -3.94 -9.93 -4.70
C LEU A 22 -3.81 -8.45 -5.06
N TRP A 23 -4.41 -8.01 -6.18
CA TRP A 23 -4.32 -6.64 -6.64
C TRP A 23 -5.59 -5.84 -6.31
N ILE A 24 -5.40 -4.54 -6.06
CA ILE A 24 -6.39 -3.66 -5.46
C ILE A 24 -6.82 -2.60 -6.48
N ARG A 25 -8.13 -2.45 -6.68
CA ARG A 25 -8.72 -1.36 -7.48
C ARG A 25 -10.21 -1.23 -7.21
N ARG A 26 -10.80 -0.07 -7.53
CA ARG A 26 -12.25 0.04 -7.68
C ARG A 26 -12.75 -0.92 -8.77
N GLY A 27 -13.47 -1.96 -8.37
CA GLY A 27 -13.92 -3.05 -9.24
C GLY A 27 -12.93 -4.19 -9.45
N GLY A 28 -11.79 -4.20 -8.75
CA GLY A 28 -10.85 -5.32 -8.73
C GLY A 28 -11.24 -6.40 -7.71
N PRO A 29 -10.49 -7.52 -7.63
CA PRO A 29 -10.80 -8.63 -6.73
C PRO A 29 -10.79 -8.20 -5.24
N ILE A 30 -9.94 -7.23 -4.88
CA ILE A 30 -10.00 -6.55 -3.58
C ILE A 30 -10.59 -5.15 -3.80
N ALA A 31 -11.85 -4.97 -3.36
CA ALA A 31 -12.58 -3.72 -3.53
C ALA A 31 -12.04 -2.64 -2.58
N TRP A 32 -11.45 -1.58 -3.14
CA TRP A 32 -10.95 -0.45 -2.36
C TRP A 32 -12.04 0.59 -2.11
N PRO A 33 -12.22 1.07 -0.86
CA PRO A 33 -13.19 2.10 -0.56
C PRO A 33 -12.88 3.44 -1.27
N PRO A 34 -13.91 4.20 -1.71
CA PRO A 34 -13.71 5.50 -2.30
C PRO A 34 -13.28 6.53 -1.24
N ARG A 35 -12.19 7.26 -1.51
CA ARG A 35 -11.59 8.32 -0.67
C ARG A 35 -10.75 7.85 0.54
N SER A 36 -9.98 6.78 0.37
CA SER A 36 -8.93 6.42 1.33
C SER A 36 -7.51 6.59 0.79
N PRO A 37 -6.99 7.84 0.68
CA PRO A 37 -5.59 8.07 0.36
C PRO A 37 -4.62 7.57 1.45
N ASP A 38 -5.12 7.30 2.66
CA ASP A 38 -4.33 6.84 3.81
C ASP A 38 -4.33 5.32 4.00
N ASP A 39 -5.09 4.55 3.20
CA ASP A 39 -5.26 3.11 3.47
C ASP A 39 -4.21 2.24 2.78
N THR A 40 -3.32 2.76 1.94
CA THR A 40 -2.30 1.87 1.36
C THR A 40 -1.24 1.55 2.43
N PRO A 41 -0.79 0.29 2.57
CA PRO A 41 0.34 -0.09 3.44
C PRO A 41 1.59 0.77 3.26
N LEU A 42 1.76 1.30 2.04
CA LEU A 42 2.84 2.21 1.69
C LEU A 42 2.67 3.57 2.37
N ASP A 43 1.45 4.13 2.32
CA ASP A 43 1.16 5.48 2.78
C ASP A 43 1.05 5.56 4.31
N PHE A 44 0.36 4.63 4.99
CA PHE A 44 0.23 4.71 6.46
C PHE A 44 1.44 4.18 7.23
N PHE A 45 2.19 3.23 6.67
CA PHE A 45 3.28 2.57 7.40
C PHE A 45 4.64 2.81 6.76
N PHE A 46 4.84 2.39 5.50
CA PHE A 46 6.16 2.33 4.90
C PHE A 46 6.82 3.71 4.82
N TRP A 47 6.12 4.72 4.31
CA TRP A 47 6.68 6.06 4.16
C TRP A 47 6.99 6.73 5.50
N GLY A 48 6.14 6.54 6.52
CA GLY A 48 6.42 7.01 7.87
C GLY A 48 7.65 6.32 8.48
N TYR A 49 7.73 5.00 8.35
CA TYR A 49 8.84 4.18 8.85
C TYR A 49 10.18 4.56 8.19
N VAL A 50 10.21 4.60 6.86
CA VAL A 50 11.42 4.94 6.09
C VAL A 50 11.86 6.37 6.38
N ARG A 51 10.92 7.33 6.42
CA ARG A 51 11.23 8.73 6.77
C ARG A 51 11.90 8.83 8.14
N ASN A 52 11.34 8.18 9.16
CA ASN A 52 11.88 8.22 10.52
C ASN A 52 13.31 7.64 10.59
N LYS A 53 13.60 6.59 9.81
CA LYS A 53 14.94 5.99 9.75
C LYS A 53 15.93 6.86 8.98
N VAL A 54 15.54 7.37 7.81
CA VAL A 54 16.39 8.21 6.95
C VAL A 54 16.80 9.49 7.67
N TYR A 55 15.84 10.19 8.28
CA TYR A 55 16.08 11.47 8.95
C TYR A 55 16.44 11.35 10.44
N SER A 56 16.79 10.15 10.91
CA SER A 56 17.33 9.95 12.27
C SER A 56 18.70 10.61 12.46
N ARG A 57 19.39 10.90 11.36
CA ARG A 57 20.65 11.66 11.31
C ARG A 57 20.52 12.80 10.31
N GLU A 58 21.34 13.84 10.49
CA GLU A 58 21.46 14.91 9.50
C GLU A 58 22.12 14.37 8.21
N ILE A 59 21.49 14.61 7.06
CA ILE A 59 22.00 14.21 5.74
C ILE A 59 22.40 15.46 4.97
N ARG A 60 23.65 15.51 4.52
CA ARG A 60 24.25 16.70 3.90
C ARG A 60 24.49 16.59 2.40
N VAL A 61 24.53 15.36 1.86
CA VAL A 61 24.76 15.08 0.44
C VAL A 61 23.82 14.00 -0.10
N VAL A 62 23.62 13.97 -1.41
CA VAL A 62 22.64 13.08 -2.08
C VAL A 62 23.06 11.62 -1.99
N GLU A 63 24.35 11.33 -1.99
CA GLU A 63 24.92 9.99 -1.87
C GLU A 63 24.56 9.38 -0.51
N ASP A 64 24.68 10.19 0.56
CA ASP A 64 24.29 9.79 1.90
C ASP A 64 22.79 9.57 2.02
N LEU A 65 21.99 10.39 1.34
CA LEU A 65 20.54 10.20 1.27
C LEU A 65 20.18 8.87 0.61
N ARG A 66 20.79 8.57 -0.53
CA ARG A 66 20.57 7.31 -1.25
C ARG A 66 20.97 6.12 -0.39
N ALA A 67 22.16 6.15 0.21
CA ALA A 67 22.63 5.09 1.09
C ALA A 67 21.72 4.91 2.30
N SER A 68 21.23 6.01 2.90
CA SER A 68 20.33 5.98 4.05
C SER A 68 18.96 5.41 3.70
N ILE A 69 18.42 5.73 2.52
CA ILE A 69 17.16 5.15 2.04
C ILE A 69 17.34 3.65 1.83
N THR A 70 18.40 3.21 1.14
CA THR A 70 18.68 1.79 0.92
C THR A 70 18.83 1.04 2.25
N ALA A 71 19.55 1.61 3.22
CA ALA A 71 19.69 1.04 4.55
C ALA A 71 18.33 0.95 5.28
N ALA A 72 17.53 2.02 5.27
CA ALA A 72 16.21 2.04 5.91
C ALA A 72 15.23 1.04 5.29
N VAL A 73 15.26 0.88 3.96
CA VAL A 73 14.43 -0.13 3.29
C VAL A 73 14.91 -1.54 3.62
N SER A 74 16.22 -1.77 3.76
CA SER A 74 16.76 -3.08 4.13
C SER A 74 16.36 -3.54 5.54
N THR A 75 15.94 -2.63 6.42
CA THR A 75 15.44 -2.99 7.75
C THR A 75 13.97 -3.41 7.76
N VAL A 76 13.27 -3.30 6.63
CA VAL A 76 11.90 -3.78 6.47
C VAL A 76 11.94 -5.30 6.30
N THR A 77 11.63 -6.02 7.38
CA THR A 77 11.58 -7.48 7.38
C THR A 77 10.22 -8.00 6.89
N THR A 78 10.18 -9.27 6.49
CA THR A 78 8.92 -9.95 6.14
C THR A 78 7.91 -9.91 7.29
N GLU A 79 8.36 -9.99 8.54
CA GLU A 79 7.49 -9.90 9.72
C GLU A 79 6.83 -8.53 9.85
N ILE A 80 7.57 -7.44 9.59
CA ILE A 80 7.02 -6.09 9.57
C ILE A 80 5.92 -6.00 8.51
N LEU A 81 6.19 -6.51 7.29
CA LEU A 81 5.21 -6.51 6.20
C LEU A 81 3.96 -7.33 6.56
N GLN A 82 4.12 -8.51 7.16
CA GLN A 82 3.00 -9.33 7.61
C GLN A 82 2.12 -8.61 8.64
N ARG A 83 2.72 -7.90 9.59
CA ARG A 83 1.96 -7.09 10.56
C ARG A 83 1.22 -5.94 9.89
N THR A 84 1.85 -5.25 8.94
CA THR A 84 1.20 -4.20 8.15
C THR A 84 0.02 -4.75 7.34
N TRP A 85 0.14 -5.96 6.80
CA TRP A 85 -0.96 -6.63 6.10
C TRP A 85 -2.12 -7.00 7.03
N LEU A 86 -1.85 -7.47 8.24
CA LEU A 86 -2.90 -7.74 9.23
C LEU A 86 -3.63 -6.47 9.67
N GLU A 87 -2.88 -5.38 9.89
CA GLU A 87 -3.46 -4.06 10.21
C GLU A 87 -4.31 -3.53 9.04
N LEU A 88 -3.86 -3.72 7.80
CA LEU A 88 -4.65 -3.39 6.62
C LEU A 88 -5.95 -4.19 6.57
N ASP A 89 -5.88 -5.51 6.76
CA ASP A 89 -7.05 -6.40 6.76
C ASP A 89 -8.05 -5.97 7.83
N TYR A 90 -7.58 -5.66 9.05
CA TYR A 90 -8.40 -5.10 10.12
C TYR A 90 -9.08 -3.78 9.72
N ARG A 91 -8.33 -2.82 9.15
CA ARG A 91 -8.88 -1.53 8.70
C ARG A 91 -9.90 -1.69 7.58
N LEU A 92 -9.68 -2.62 6.66
CA LEU A 92 -10.60 -2.92 5.58
C LEU A 92 -11.83 -3.74 6.03
N ASP A 93 -11.74 -4.44 7.16
CA ASP A 93 -12.87 -5.17 7.76
C ASP A 93 -13.80 -4.25 8.56
N ILE A 94 -13.32 -3.08 9.02
CA ILE A 94 -14.15 -2.08 9.72
C ILE A 94 -15.33 -1.60 8.83
N PRO A 95 -15.16 -1.23 7.54
CA PRO A 95 -16.26 -0.90 6.62
C PRO A 95 -17.15 -2.08 6.21
N ARG A 96 -16.77 -3.33 6.50
CA ARG A 96 -17.64 -4.51 6.28
C ARG A 96 -18.58 -4.75 7.46
N ALA A 97 -18.11 -4.50 8.68
CA ALA A 97 -18.91 -4.61 9.90
C ALA A 97 -19.83 -3.41 10.13
N THR A 98 -19.39 -2.20 9.76
CA THR A 98 -20.21 -0.99 9.74
C THR A 98 -20.62 -0.70 8.32
N LYS A 99 -21.91 -0.79 7.98
CA LYS A 99 -22.46 -0.45 6.65
C LYS A 99 -22.26 1.04 6.29
N GLY A 100 -21.03 1.52 6.19
CA GLY A 100 -20.69 2.91 5.88
C GLY A 100 -21.01 3.93 6.98
N ALA A 101 -21.17 3.52 8.24
CA ALA A 101 -21.44 4.45 9.33
C ALA A 101 -20.13 4.86 10.02
N HIS A 102 -19.56 6.00 9.61
CA HIS A 102 -18.56 6.70 10.40
C HIS A 102 -19.18 7.12 11.74
N VAL A 103 -18.59 6.68 12.84
CA VAL A 103 -18.85 7.22 14.18
C VAL A 103 -17.58 7.91 14.63
N GLU A 104 -17.59 9.25 14.64
CA GLU A 104 -16.63 10.02 15.42
C GLU A 104 -16.99 9.85 16.90
N VAL A 105 -16.02 9.43 17.72
CA VAL A 105 -16.14 9.46 19.18
C VAL A 105 -15.22 10.58 19.66
N HIS A 106 -15.83 11.59 20.30
CA HIS A 106 -15.17 12.70 20.98
C HIS A 106 -14.44 12.22 22.24
#